data_AF-J8IC64-F1
#
_entry.id   AF-J8IC64-F1
#
_cell.length_a   1.000
_cell.length_b   1.000
_cell.length_c   1.000
_cell.angle_alpha   90.00
_cell.angle_beta   90.00
_cell.angle_gamma   90.00
#
_symmetry.space_group_name_H-M   'P 1'
#
loop_
_entity.id
_entity.type
_entity.pdbx_description
1 polymer ?
#
loop_
_entity_poly.entity_id
_entity_poly.type
_entity_poly.pdbx_seq_one_letter_code
_entity_poly.pdbx_strand_id
1 'polypeptide(L)'
;MESPEAVSLWFGNCTSKMVLRKYVEIKYDNEGNRIPSRFMTDFQIDFIEYNQDLLECTYNEHVTSSLSELLKNASYSESIISELIDFYGENLEEQYNTILSLGYMILSIKNLLKKQNWMVGTLSI
;
A
#
# COMPACT_ATOMS: atom_id res chain seq x y z
N MET A 1 -13.58 -3.51 -14.49
CA MET A 1 -12.29 -3.75 -13.81
C MET A 1 -12.55 -4.79 -12.74
N GLU A 2 -11.78 -5.88 -12.74
CA GLU A 2 -11.79 -6.83 -11.64
C GLU A 2 -11.19 -6.13 -10.41
N SER A 3 -11.87 -6.24 -9.27
CA SER A 3 -11.38 -5.69 -8.00
C SER A 3 -10.52 -6.76 -7.30
N PRO A 4 -9.43 -6.38 -6.60
CA PRO A 4 -8.61 -7.36 -5.90
C PRO A 4 -9.44 -8.10 -4.84
N GLU A 5 -9.18 -9.40 -4.68
CA GLU A 5 -9.89 -10.25 -3.71
C GLU A 5 -9.29 -10.14 -2.30
N ALA A 6 -8.09 -9.58 -2.16
CA ALA A 6 -7.55 -9.09 -0.89
C ALA A 6 -6.61 -7.90 -1.11
N VAL A 7 -6.40 -7.11 -0.06
CA VAL A 7 -5.51 -5.94 -0.07
C VAL A 7 -4.62 -5.95 1.17
N SER A 8 -3.35 -5.54 1.02
CA SER A 8 -2.47 -5.18 2.14
C SER A 8 -2.30 -3.67 2.19
N LEU A 9 -2.27 -3.11 3.40
CA LEU A 9 -2.16 -1.67 3.64
C LEU A 9 -0.88 -1.33 4.40
N TRP A 10 -0.27 -0.21 4.03
CA TRP A 10 0.84 0.41 4.76
C TRP A 10 0.54 1.87 5.02
N PHE A 11 0.75 2.30 6.26
CA PHE A 11 0.49 3.67 6.72
C PHE A 11 1.80 4.43 6.89
N GLY A 12 1.80 5.70 6.51
CA GLY A 12 3.03 6.47 6.46
C GLY A 12 2.90 7.97 6.51
N ASN A 13 4.04 8.59 6.75
CA ASN A 13 4.22 10.01 6.59
C ASN A 13 5.22 10.27 5.48
N CYS A 14 4.85 11.17 4.56
CA CYS A 14 5.66 11.55 3.43
C CYS A 14 5.62 13.07 3.26
N THR A 15 6.74 13.66 2.83
CA THR A 15 6.84 15.13 2.67
C THR A 15 6.16 15.65 1.41
N SER A 16 5.92 14.80 0.42
CA SER A 16 5.19 15.16 -0.81
C SER A 16 4.76 13.93 -1.61
N LYS A 17 3.71 14.10 -2.43
CA LYS A 17 3.29 13.09 -3.42
C LYS A 17 4.43 12.65 -4.35
N MET A 18 5.37 13.53 -4.69
CA MET A 18 6.52 13.19 -5.52
C MET A 18 7.50 12.23 -4.81
N VAL A 19 7.74 12.44 -3.51
CA VAL A 19 8.58 11.55 -2.72
C VAL A 19 7.92 10.17 -2.60
N LEU A 20 6.60 10.12 -2.37
CA LEU A 20 5.85 8.86 -2.35
C LEU A 20 5.95 8.10 -3.68
N ARG A 21 5.81 8.79 -4.81
CA ARG A 21 5.97 8.17 -6.14
C ARG A 21 7.36 7.59 -6.34
N LYS A 22 8.41 8.33 -5.96
CA LYS A 22 9.80 7.83 -6.05
C LYS A 22 10.06 6.64 -5.14
N TYR A 23 9.37 6.57 -4.00
CA TYR A 23 9.51 5.48 -3.04
C TYR A 23 9.02 4.14 -3.60
N VAL A 24 7.94 4.16 -4.40
CA VAL A 24 7.34 2.96 -5.01
C VAL A 24 7.81 2.69 -6.45
N GLU A 25 8.53 3.63 -7.06
CA GLU A 25 8.98 3.54 -8.46
C GLU A 25 9.92 2.34 -8.69
N ILE A 26 9.53 1.48 -9.63
CA ILE A 26 10.43 0.46 -10.20
C ILE A 26 11.32 1.14 -11.22
N LYS A 27 12.64 1.00 -11.05
CA LYS A 27 13.64 1.50 -11.99
C LYS A 27 14.18 0.36 -12.83
N TYR A 28 14.91 0.73 -13.88
CA TYR A 28 15.55 -0.22 -14.79
C TYR A 28 17.04 0.07 -14.84
N ASP A 29 17.85 -0.98 -14.85
CA ASP A 29 19.28 -0.84 -15.12
C ASP A 29 19.55 -0.62 -16.63
N ASN A 30 20.83 -0.50 -16.99
CA ASN A 30 21.25 -0.27 -18.37
C ASN A 30 20.96 -1.47 -19.31
N GLU A 31 20.68 -2.64 -18.76
CA GLU A 31 20.34 -3.85 -19.50
C GLU A 31 18.82 -4.04 -19.60
N GLY A 32 18.03 -3.14 -19.01
CA GLY A 32 16.58 -3.20 -18.98
C GLY A 32 16.04 -4.16 -17.91
N ASN A 33 16.86 -4.62 -16.97
CA ASN A 33 16.38 -5.41 -15.85
C ASN A 33 15.69 -4.51 -14.81
N ARG A 34 14.60 -5.00 -14.23
CA ARG A 34 13.88 -4.32 -13.15
C ARG A 34 14.71 -4.31 -11.87
N ILE A 35 14.84 -3.13 -11.28
CA ILE A 35 15.44 -2.91 -9.96
C ILE A 35 14.30 -2.74 -8.95
N PRO A 36 14.27 -3.52 -7.85
CA PRO A 36 13.24 -3.39 -6.83
C PRO A 36 13.13 -1.95 -6.32
N SER A 37 11.90 -1.48 -6.13
CA SER A 37 11.69 -0.16 -5.52
C SER A 37 12.12 -0.18 -4.05
N ARG A 38 12.23 1.01 -3.44
CA ARG A 38 12.55 1.11 -2.01
C ARG A 38 11.43 0.48 -1.18
N PHE A 39 10.17 0.71 -1.54
CA PHE A 39 9.01 0.03 -0.96
C PHE A 39 9.15 -1.51 -0.99
N MET A 40 9.49 -2.08 -2.16
CA MET A 40 9.69 -3.53 -2.27
C MET A 40 10.82 -4.03 -1.38
N THR A 41 11.91 -3.27 -1.30
CA THR A 41 13.08 -3.62 -0.47
C THR A 41 12.75 -3.58 1.02
N ASP A 42 12.10 -2.52 1.48
CA ASP A 42 11.79 -2.27 2.90
C ASP A 42 10.81 -3.33 3.46
N PHE A 43 9.89 -3.85 2.62
CA PHE A 43 8.93 -4.89 3.00
C PHE A 43 9.24 -6.29 2.45
N GLN A 44 10.44 -6.48 1.89
CA GLN A 44 10.89 -7.75 1.32
C GLN A 44 9.90 -8.36 0.31
N ILE A 45 9.26 -7.52 -0.50
CA ILE A 45 8.30 -7.92 -1.54
C ILE A 45 9.09 -8.23 -2.82
N ASP A 46 8.87 -9.41 -3.39
CA ASP A 46 9.49 -9.77 -4.66
C ASP A 46 8.64 -9.37 -5.89
N PHE A 47 9.22 -9.45 -7.09
CA PHE A 47 8.52 -9.11 -8.34
C PHE A 47 7.41 -10.09 -8.72
N ILE A 48 7.35 -11.27 -8.09
CA ILE A 48 6.29 -12.27 -8.32
C ILE A 48 5.05 -11.88 -7.50
N GLU A 49 5.27 -11.30 -6.32
CA GLU A 49 4.25 -10.82 -5.39
C GLU A 49 3.77 -9.40 -5.71
N TYR A 50 4.59 -8.61 -6.41
CA TYR A 50 4.29 -7.21 -6.72
C TYR A 50 3.64 -7.02 -8.10
N ASN A 51 2.39 -6.57 -8.11
CA ASN A 51 1.72 -6.06 -9.31
C ASN A 51 1.57 -4.54 -9.22
N GLN A 52 2.31 -3.81 -10.05
CA GLN A 52 2.28 -2.34 -10.07
C GLN A 52 0.90 -1.78 -10.44
N ASP A 53 0.12 -2.48 -11.26
CA ASP A 53 -1.23 -2.05 -11.65
C ASP A 53 -2.25 -2.20 -10.51
N LEU A 54 -1.91 -2.98 -9.49
CA LEU A 54 -2.70 -3.18 -8.27
C LEU A 54 -2.12 -2.41 -7.07
N LEU A 55 -1.03 -1.67 -7.26
CA LEU A 55 -0.52 -0.76 -6.24
C LEU A 55 -1.26 0.57 -6.34
N GLU A 56 -1.89 0.94 -5.24
CA GLU A 56 -2.48 2.25 -5.04
C GLU A 56 -1.69 3.07 -4.01
N CYS A 57 -1.57 4.36 -4.26
CA CYS A 57 -0.84 5.29 -3.40
C CYS A 57 -1.68 6.54 -3.14
N THR A 58 -2.13 6.70 -1.90
CA THR A 58 -2.86 7.89 -1.45
C THR A 58 -1.93 8.78 -0.66
N TYR A 59 -1.92 10.07 -1.00
CA TYR A 59 -1.19 11.12 -0.29
C TYR A 59 -2.15 12.27 0.01
N ASN A 60 -2.19 12.70 1.26
CA ASN A 60 -2.94 13.83 1.75
C ASN A 60 -1.96 14.92 2.23
N GLU A 61 -2.33 16.19 2.11
CA GLU A 61 -1.44 17.31 2.50
C GLU A 61 -1.26 17.42 4.01
N HIS A 62 -2.26 16.96 4.77
CA HIS A 62 -2.27 16.99 6.23
C HIS A 62 -2.27 15.57 6.79
N VAL A 63 -1.62 15.42 7.94
CA VAL A 63 -1.67 14.20 8.72
C VAL A 63 -3.02 14.08 9.42
N THR A 64 -3.53 12.86 9.56
CA THR A 64 -4.78 12.55 10.26
C THR A 64 -4.70 11.15 10.85
N SER A 65 -5.42 10.92 11.94
CA SER A 65 -5.65 9.58 12.49
C SER A 65 -6.89 8.93 11.89
N SER A 66 -7.77 9.68 11.22
CA SER A 66 -9.01 9.14 10.65
C SER A 66 -8.71 8.30 9.42
N LEU A 67 -9.07 7.03 9.47
CA LEU A 67 -8.90 6.11 8.36
C LEU A 67 -9.77 6.52 7.15
N SER A 68 -10.99 6.99 7.42
CA SER A 68 -11.90 7.55 6.41
C SER A 68 -11.27 8.73 5.67
N GLU A 69 -10.65 9.67 6.39
CA GLU A 69 -9.96 10.81 5.77
C GLU A 69 -8.73 10.36 4.97
N LEU A 70 -7.97 9.39 5.47
CA LEU A 70 -6.81 8.85 4.75
C LEU A 70 -7.21 8.18 3.44
N LEU A 71 -8.31 7.41 3.44
CA LEU A 71 -8.81 6.66 2.29
C LEU A 71 -9.72 7.46 1.37
N LYS A 72 -10.05 8.72 1.71
CA LYS A 72 -10.97 9.57 0.94
C LYS A 72 -10.63 9.68 -0.56
N ASN A 73 -9.34 9.63 -0.89
CA ASN A 73 -8.85 9.75 -2.27
C ASN A 73 -8.46 8.38 -2.89
N ALA A 74 -8.73 7.28 -2.18
CA ALA A 74 -8.51 5.94 -2.70
C ALA A 74 -9.59 5.57 -3.73
N SER A 75 -9.22 4.71 -4.67
CA SER A 75 -10.04 4.24 -5.78
C SER A 75 -10.89 3.02 -5.44
N TYR A 76 -10.77 2.54 -4.20
CA TYR A 76 -11.58 1.44 -3.66
C TYR A 76 -13.06 1.78 -3.61
N SER A 77 -13.90 0.75 -3.67
CA SER A 77 -15.32 0.92 -3.42
C SER A 77 -15.58 1.25 -1.96
N GLU A 78 -16.67 1.97 -1.70
CA GLU A 78 -17.17 2.26 -0.34
C GLU A 78 -17.31 1.00 0.52
N SER A 79 -17.63 -0.15 -0.08
CA SER A 79 -17.70 -1.43 0.63
C SER A 79 -16.35 -1.87 1.18
N ILE A 80 -15.26 -1.74 0.40
CA ILE A 80 -13.90 -2.09 0.84
C ILE A 80 -13.44 -1.10 1.91
N ILE A 81 -13.71 0.20 1.74
CA ILE A 81 -13.38 1.22 2.73
C ILE A 81 -14.10 0.92 4.06
N SER A 82 -15.38 0.55 4.01
CA SER A 82 -16.15 0.16 5.19
C SER A 82 -15.56 -1.07 5.89
N GLU A 83 -15.19 -2.11 5.15
CA GLU A 83 -14.55 -3.31 5.72
C GLU A 83 -13.20 -2.99 6.38
N LEU A 84 -12.43 -2.09 5.79
CA LEU A 84 -11.16 -1.63 6.37
C LEU A 84 -11.38 -0.84 7.66
N ILE A 85 -12.39 0.04 7.70
CA ILE A 85 -12.77 0.79 8.90
C ILE A 85 -13.29 -0.15 10.00
N ASP A 86 -14.11 -1.14 9.65
CA ASP A 86 -14.60 -2.13 10.61
C ASP A 86 -13.46 -2.96 11.21
N PHE A 87 -12.42 -3.25 10.43
CA PHE A 87 -11.27 -4.04 10.88
C PHE A 87 -10.24 -3.23 11.71
N TYR A 88 -9.85 -2.05 11.24
CA TYR A 88 -8.82 -1.21 11.87
C TYR A 88 -9.38 -0.20 12.88
N GLY A 89 -10.69 0.05 12.86
CA GLY A 89 -11.34 1.14 13.56
C GLY A 89 -11.29 2.46 12.77
N GLU A 90 -12.14 3.41 13.19
CA GLU A 90 -12.22 4.73 12.55
C GLU A 90 -10.95 5.58 12.74
N ASN A 91 -10.25 5.38 13.86
CA ASN A 91 -9.06 6.15 14.21
C ASN A 91 -7.86 5.23 14.48
N LEU A 92 -6.75 5.52 13.81
CA LEU A 92 -5.46 4.89 14.04
C LEU A 92 -4.77 5.48 15.29
N GLU A 93 -3.87 4.71 15.90
CA GLU A 93 -3.11 5.14 17.09
C GLU A 93 -2.18 6.32 16.81
N GLU A 94 -1.67 6.42 15.58
CA GLU A 94 -0.80 7.48 15.11
C GLU A 94 -1.42 8.25 13.95
N GLN A 95 -0.84 9.41 13.62
CA GLN A 95 -1.28 10.23 12.50
C GLN A 95 -0.42 9.97 11.27
N TYR A 96 -1.08 9.80 10.14
CA TYR A 96 -0.46 9.51 8.86
C TYR A 96 -0.97 10.50 7.82
N ASN A 97 -0.23 10.69 6.73
CA ASN A 97 -0.73 11.41 5.56
C ASN A 97 -0.69 10.56 4.28
N THR A 98 -0.20 9.33 4.38
CA THR A 98 0.02 8.45 3.25
C THR A 98 -0.51 7.05 3.55
N ILE A 99 -1.17 6.45 2.56
CA ILE A 99 -1.50 5.03 2.52
C ILE A 99 -0.97 4.43 1.22
N LEU A 100 -0.28 3.31 1.34
CA LEU A 100 -0.02 2.40 0.21
C LEU A 100 -0.90 1.19 0.34
N SER A 101 -1.45 0.73 -0.77
CA SER A 101 -2.34 -0.41 -0.80
C SER A 101 -1.99 -1.31 -1.97
N LEU A 102 -1.74 -2.60 -1.72
CA LEU A 102 -1.38 -3.56 -2.77
C LEU A 102 -2.44 -4.66 -2.82
N GLY A 103 -3.12 -4.75 -3.97
CA GLY A 103 -4.13 -5.77 -4.22
C GLY A 103 -3.56 -7.12 -4.68
N TYR A 104 -4.24 -8.21 -4.29
CA TYR A 104 -3.89 -9.58 -4.68
C TYR A 104 -5.13 -10.35 -5.17
N MET A 105 -4.92 -11.29 -6.10
CA MET A 105 -5.93 -12.29 -6.48
C MET A 105 -5.71 -13.60 -5.67
N ILE A 106 -6.77 -14.38 -5.40
CA ILE A 106 -6.77 -15.57 -4.52
C ILE A 106 -5.68 -16.59 -4.83
N LEU A 107 -5.29 -16.75 -6.10
CA LEU A 107 -4.20 -17.64 -6.48
C LEU A 107 -2.83 -17.18 -5.94
N SER A 108 -2.60 -15.87 -5.88
CA SER A 108 -1.38 -15.27 -5.31
C SER A 108 -1.37 -15.32 -3.78
N ILE A 109 -2.54 -15.16 -3.16
CA ILE A 109 -2.73 -15.12 -1.70
C ILE A 109 -2.27 -16.42 -1.02
N LYS A 110 -2.50 -17.60 -1.62
CA LYS A 110 -2.09 -18.89 -1.03
C LYS A 110 -0.58 -19.04 -0.84
N ASN A 111 0.23 -18.35 -1.64
CA ASN A 111 1.68 -18.32 -1.49
C ASN A 111 2.14 -17.24 -0.50
N LEU A 112 1.48 -16.08 -0.47
CA LEU A 112 1.76 -14.95 0.43
C LEU A 112 1.38 -15.21 1.89
N LEU A 113 0.22 -15.86 2.14
CA LEU A 113 -0.23 -16.21 3.50
C LEU A 113 0.69 -17.21 4.23
N LYS A 114 1.53 -17.96 3.50
CA LYS A 114 2.57 -18.80 4.13
C LYS A 114 3.75 -18.00 4.66
N LYS A 115 3.91 -16.73 4.26
CA LYS A 115 5.03 -15.86 4.65
C LYS A 115 4.65 -14.69 5.56
N GLN A 116 3.40 -14.20 5.54
CA GLN A 116 3.05 -12.99 6.27
C GLN A 116 1.76 -13.12 7.07
N ASN A 117 1.92 -13.33 8.38
CA ASN A 117 0.94 -12.87 9.36
C ASN A 117 1.11 -11.35 9.47
N TRP A 118 0.31 -10.62 8.70
CA TRP A 118 -0.14 -9.24 8.94
C TRP A 118 0.99 -8.24 9.25
N MET A 119 1.71 -7.78 8.23
CA MET A 119 2.64 -6.67 8.39
C MET A 119 1.88 -5.34 8.38
N VAL A 120 1.57 -4.84 9.58
CA VAL A 120 1.41 -3.39 9.79
C VAL A 120 2.81 -2.83 9.96
N GLY A 121 3.26 -2.00 9.02
CA GLY A 121 4.53 -1.30 9.10
C GLY A 121 4.31 0.21 9.08
N THR A 122 4.93 0.91 10.03
CA THR A 122 5.04 2.37 10.02
C THR A 122 6.10 2.78 9.01
N LEU A 123 5.71 3.55 7.99
CA LEU A 123 6.65 4.10 7.02
C LEU A 123 7.32 5.37 7.59
N SER A 124 8.64 5.35 7.73
CA SER A 124 9.46 6.55 7.89
C SER A 124 10.06 6.92 6.51
N ILE A 125 9.38 7.81 5.77
CA ILE A 125 9.80 8.25 4.42
C ILE A 125 10.49 9.60 4.49
#